data_AF-A0A0G0J9V2-F1
#
_entry.id   AF-A0A0G0J9V2-F1
#
_cell.length_a   1.000
_cell.length_b   1.000
_cell.length_c   1.000
_cell.angle_alpha   90.00
_cell.angle_beta   90.00
_cell.angle_gamma   90.00
#
_symmetry.space_group_name_H-M   'P 1'
#
loop_
_entity.id
_entity.type
_entity.pdbx_description
1 polymer ?
#
loop_
_entity_poly.entity_id
_entity_poly.type
_entity_poly.pdbx_seq_one_letter_code
_entity_poly.pdbx_strand_id
1 'polypeptide(L)'
;MNKYMKLYLPIFFALLSLTSTGKAWIFEAVVPSFDTFYKLVEITENKGLTLCCCDLDDTVISYPDYIGSEAWFSGTYSALKAGGVIDPMPITFCTATIAHQLNIDKVIPTEPNVVSIINRMRAELQIKCIALTSRTHALSEITQKQLIAIGLTFCCPWPGDEKPLNMDRIWKAVFKPSDGSVYCSGGNKGETLVSLLKQTNCMIDGKKINTIIVIDNDQRHLIRIKDAIAKHNIPANLMLFTYKPHILNQSQANPIAEKVTNFLVDMAKQSQDAIIKDAYEKGIIQGKIQAIREILATPSRKINHRTLSTPSLPNVQVN
;
A
#
# COMPACT_ATOMS: atom_id res chain seq x y z
N MET A 1 -9.60 -15.55 25.05
CA MET A 1 -10.47 -15.24 23.89
C MET A 1 -11.08 -13.86 24.11
N ASN A 2 -10.81 -12.89 23.23
CA ASN A 2 -11.21 -11.47 23.42
C ASN A 2 -12.76 -11.33 23.44
N LYS A 3 -13.29 -10.40 24.24
CA LYS A 3 -14.74 -10.19 24.43
C LYS A 3 -15.47 -9.97 23.11
N TYR A 4 -14.81 -9.33 22.14
CA TYR A 4 -15.31 -9.11 20.78
C TYR A 4 -15.51 -10.40 19.98
N MET A 5 -14.58 -11.36 20.07
CA MET A 5 -14.70 -12.64 19.36
C MET A 5 -15.92 -13.45 19.81
N LYS A 6 -16.29 -13.39 21.10
CA LYS A 6 -17.49 -14.10 21.61
C LYS A 6 -18.80 -13.56 21.02
N LEU A 7 -18.83 -12.29 20.63
CA LEU A 7 -20.05 -11.65 20.11
C LEU A 7 -20.21 -11.81 18.60
N TYR A 8 -19.11 -11.73 17.83
CA TYR A 8 -19.19 -11.79 16.37
C TYR A 8 -19.20 -13.21 15.80
N LEU A 9 -18.63 -14.21 16.50
CA LEU A 9 -18.62 -15.60 16.01
C LEU A 9 -20.02 -16.17 15.75
N PRO A 10 -20.99 -16.08 16.67
CA PRO A 10 -22.32 -16.67 16.46
C PRO A 10 -23.09 -16.01 15.32
N ILE A 11 -22.95 -14.69 15.17
CA ILE A 11 -23.57 -13.92 14.07
C ILE A 11 -22.92 -14.28 12.73
N PHE A 12 -21.60 -14.46 12.72
CA PHE A 12 -20.84 -14.87 11.55
C PHE A 12 -21.23 -16.29 11.08
N PHE A 13 -21.35 -17.25 12.01
CA PHE A 13 -21.83 -18.60 11.69
C PHE A 13 -23.29 -18.63 11.23
N ALA A 14 -24.15 -17.77 11.79
CA ALA A 14 -25.52 -17.62 11.32
C ALA A 14 -25.57 -17.10 9.86
N LEU A 15 -24.72 -16.14 9.51
CA LEU A 15 -24.63 -15.60 8.13
C LEU A 15 -24.06 -16.62 7.13
N LEU A 16 -23.08 -17.43 7.53
CA LEU A 16 -22.54 -18.53 6.71
C LEU A 16 -23.54 -19.66 6.46
N SER A 17 -24.44 -19.93 7.42
CA SER A 17 -25.47 -20.97 7.25
C SER A 17 -26.57 -20.59 6.24
N LEU A 18 -26.68 -19.30 5.88
CA LEU A 18 -27.67 -18.79 4.91
C LEU A 18 -27.18 -18.80 3.44
N THR A 19 -25.93 -19.21 3.17
CA THR A 19 -25.31 -19.09 1.83
C THR A 19 -25.48 -20.31 0.92
N SER A 20 -26.49 -21.17 1.14
CA SER A 20 -26.77 -22.31 0.25
C SER A 20 -27.35 -21.92 -1.12
N THR A 21 -27.32 -20.63 -1.49
CA THR A 21 -27.97 -20.09 -2.69
C THR A 21 -27.07 -20.08 -3.94
N GLY A 22 -25.83 -20.55 -3.84
CA GLY A 22 -24.88 -20.63 -4.97
C GLY A 22 -24.38 -19.27 -5.48
N LYS A 23 -24.74 -18.16 -4.82
CA LYS A 23 -24.26 -16.81 -5.15
C LYS A 23 -22.97 -16.50 -4.38
N ALA A 24 -22.03 -15.83 -5.05
CA ALA A 24 -20.85 -15.26 -4.40
C ALA A 24 -21.29 -14.31 -3.28
N TRP A 25 -20.65 -14.41 -2.12
CA TRP A 25 -20.92 -13.55 -0.97
C TRP A 25 -19.77 -12.58 -0.70
N ILE A 26 -20.06 -11.52 0.04
CA ILE A 26 -19.09 -10.48 0.42
C ILE A 26 -19.06 -10.39 1.95
N PHE A 27 -17.88 -10.44 2.53
CA PHE A 27 -17.62 -10.21 3.95
C PHE A 27 -16.69 -9.01 4.12
N GLU A 28 -16.99 -8.13 5.07
CA GLU A 28 -16.19 -6.95 5.37
C GLU A 28 -15.92 -6.88 6.87
N ALA A 29 -14.67 -6.60 7.26
CA ALA A 29 -14.29 -6.42 8.64
C ALA A 29 -13.17 -5.38 8.80
N VAL A 30 -13.13 -4.74 9.96
CA VAL A 30 -11.97 -3.93 10.40
C VAL A 30 -11.15 -4.80 11.34
N VAL A 31 -9.86 -4.92 11.08
CA VAL A 31 -8.94 -5.73 11.89
C VAL A 31 -7.88 -4.84 12.52
N PRO A 32 -7.71 -4.92 13.85
CA PRO A 32 -6.73 -4.10 14.55
C PRO A 32 -5.30 -4.65 14.52
N SER A 33 -5.14 -5.90 14.08
CA SER A 33 -3.85 -6.59 14.01
C SER A 33 -3.90 -7.74 13.00
N PHE A 34 -2.75 -8.13 12.49
CA PHE A 34 -2.60 -9.31 11.65
C PHE A 34 -2.98 -10.61 12.38
N ASP A 35 -2.80 -10.68 13.71
CA ASP A 35 -3.29 -11.84 14.49
C ASP A 35 -4.81 -11.97 14.42
N THR A 36 -5.52 -10.84 14.47
CA THR A 36 -6.99 -10.83 14.36
C THR A 36 -7.42 -11.20 12.95
N PHE A 37 -6.72 -10.66 11.95
CA PHE A 37 -6.89 -11.04 10.55
C PHE A 37 -6.71 -12.55 10.35
N TYR A 38 -5.59 -13.12 10.80
CA TYR A 38 -5.29 -14.55 10.67
C TYR A 38 -6.40 -15.43 11.26
N LYS A 39 -6.84 -15.14 12.49
CA LYS A 39 -7.91 -15.90 13.16
C LYS A 39 -9.23 -15.82 12.43
N LEU A 40 -9.57 -14.65 11.87
CA LEU A 40 -10.77 -14.53 11.06
C LEU A 40 -10.63 -15.40 9.81
N VAL A 41 -9.51 -15.28 9.08
CA VAL A 41 -9.26 -16.09 7.88
C VAL A 41 -9.36 -17.59 8.19
N GLU A 42 -8.69 -18.08 9.23
CA GLU A 42 -8.70 -19.46 9.70
C GLU A 42 -10.12 -19.98 9.97
N ILE A 43 -10.97 -19.17 10.61
CA ILE A 43 -12.36 -19.56 10.94
C ILE A 43 -13.28 -19.47 9.71
N THR A 44 -13.00 -18.53 8.80
CA THR A 44 -13.79 -18.32 7.59
C THR A 44 -13.42 -19.29 6.46
N GLU A 45 -12.30 -20.00 6.59
CA GLU A 45 -11.73 -20.74 5.48
C GLU A 45 -12.69 -21.84 5.02
N ASN A 46 -13.23 -21.60 3.83
CA ASN A 46 -14.04 -22.54 3.08
C ASN A 46 -13.11 -23.52 2.36
N LYS A 47 -13.53 -24.78 2.18
CA LYS A 47 -12.76 -25.90 1.61
C LYS A 47 -12.34 -25.74 0.11
N GLY A 48 -12.02 -24.54 -0.36
CA GLY A 48 -11.75 -24.21 -1.76
C GLY A 48 -10.47 -23.37 -1.96
N LEU A 49 -10.14 -23.09 -3.21
CA LEU A 49 -8.92 -22.37 -3.56
C LEU A 49 -9.05 -20.87 -3.23
N THR A 50 -8.13 -20.37 -2.41
CA THR A 50 -8.17 -18.99 -1.89
C THR A 50 -6.96 -18.19 -2.35
N LEU A 51 -7.21 -16.98 -2.84
CA LEU A 51 -6.20 -15.97 -3.17
C LEU A 51 -6.27 -14.83 -2.14
N CYS A 52 -5.17 -14.54 -1.47
CA CYS A 52 -5.02 -13.37 -0.60
C CYS A 52 -4.18 -12.29 -1.29
N CYS A 53 -4.73 -11.08 -1.37
CA CYS A 53 -4.08 -9.89 -1.89
C CYS A 53 -3.75 -8.96 -0.73
N CYS A 54 -2.47 -8.73 -0.48
CA CYS A 54 -2.00 -7.84 0.58
C CYS A 54 -1.56 -6.51 -0.03
N ASP A 55 -2.11 -5.41 0.46
CA ASP A 55 -1.44 -4.13 0.29
C ASP A 55 -0.07 -4.13 1.00
N LEU A 56 0.83 -3.24 0.57
CA LEU A 56 2.18 -3.14 1.12
C LEU A 56 2.33 -1.99 2.12
N ASP A 57 2.23 -0.76 1.64
CA ASP A 57 2.60 0.44 2.39
C ASP A 57 1.63 0.71 3.55
N ASP A 58 2.16 0.78 4.76
CA ASP A 58 1.40 0.91 6.02
C ASP A 58 0.41 -0.24 6.29
N THR A 59 0.50 -1.33 5.51
CA THR A 59 -0.23 -2.60 5.72
C THR A 59 0.74 -3.71 6.12
N VAL A 60 1.64 -4.11 5.23
CA VAL A 60 2.65 -5.17 5.47
C VAL A 60 3.99 -4.55 5.89
N ILE A 61 4.38 -3.44 5.27
CA ILE A 61 5.63 -2.74 5.53
C ILE A 61 5.38 -1.29 5.90
N SER A 62 6.28 -0.72 6.69
CA SER A 62 6.23 0.66 7.13
C SER A 62 7.60 1.34 7.00
N TYR A 63 7.57 2.67 6.97
CA TYR A 63 8.77 3.52 6.88
C TYR A 63 9.00 4.22 8.22
N PRO A 64 10.09 3.90 8.94
CA PRO A 64 10.40 4.54 10.23
C PRO A 64 10.56 6.06 10.10
N ASP A 65 11.14 6.52 8.98
CA ASP A 65 11.51 7.92 8.77
C ASP A 65 10.41 8.74 8.07
N TYR A 66 9.19 8.21 7.87
CA TYR A 66 8.07 8.80 7.10
C TYR A 66 8.36 8.98 5.59
N ILE A 67 9.59 9.26 5.19
CA ILE A 67 10.01 9.46 3.80
C ILE A 67 9.82 8.17 2.99
N GLY A 68 9.09 8.26 1.88
CA GLY A 68 8.69 7.10 1.06
C GLY A 68 7.38 6.43 1.49
N SER A 69 6.74 6.89 2.58
CA SER A 69 5.37 6.46 2.93
C SER A 69 4.30 7.10 2.03
N GLU A 70 3.11 6.52 2.04
CA GLU A 70 1.92 7.07 1.37
C GLU A 70 1.56 8.47 1.89
N ALA A 71 1.72 8.68 3.20
CA ALA A 71 1.46 9.97 3.83
C ALA A 71 2.47 11.04 3.34
N TRP A 72 3.74 10.70 3.18
CA TRP A 72 4.75 11.59 2.63
C TRP A 72 4.51 11.89 1.14
N PHE A 73 4.11 10.88 0.36
CA PHE A 73 3.72 11.04 -1.04
C PHE A 73 2.55 12.05 -1.16
N SER A 74 1.48 11.81 -0.40
CA SER A 74 0.29 12.67 -0.39
C SER A 74 0.59 14.10 0.06
N GLY A 75 1.43 14.25 1.11
CA GLY A 75 1.89 15.55 1.59
C GLY A 75 2.70 16.30 0.54
N THR A 76 3.63 15.61 -0.14
CA THR A 76 4.46 16.19 -1.20
C THR A 76 3.62 16.63 -2.40
N TYR A 77 2.68 15.79 -2.85
CA TYR A 77 1.74 16.14 -3.92
C TYR A 77 0.95 17.42 -3.58
N SER A 78 0.43 17.48 -2.34
CA SER A 78 -0.38 18.60 -1.86
C SER A 78 0.43 19.89 -1.76
N ALA A 79 1.67 19.80 -1.28
CA ALA A 79 2.60 20.94 -1.20
C ALA A 79 2.96 21.48 -2.59
N LEU A 80 3.25 20.60 -3.56
CA LEU A 80 3.51 20.98 -4.94
C LEU A 80 2.30 21.68 -5.57
N LYS A 81 1.11 21.13 -5.38
CA LYS A 81 -0.13 21.73 -5.87
C LYS A 81 -0.39 23.11 -5.26
N ALA A 82 -0.23 23.24 -3.94
CA ALA A 82 -0.34 24.53 -3.24
C ALA A 82 0.73 25.54 -3.69
N GLY A 83 1.89 25.05 -4.11
CA GLY A 83 2.97 25.83 -4.69
C GLY A 83 2.76 26.26 -6.14
N GLY A 84 1.61 25.94 -6.77
CA GLY A 84 1.29 26.36 -8.14
C GLY A 84 1.72 25.40 -9.24
N VAL A 85 2.19 24.19 -8.90
CA VAL A 85 2.58 23.19 -9.89
C VAL A 85 1.33 22.63 -10.58
N ILE A 86 1.19 22.89 -11.89
CA ILE A 86 0.02 22.51 -12.71
C ILE A 86 -0.23 20.98 -12.69
N ASP A 87 0.83 20.19 -12.88
CA ASP A 87 0.77 18.73 -12.75
C ASP A 87 1.85 18.22 -11.77
N PRO A 88 1.52 18.08 -10.48
CA PRO A 88 2.46 17.60 -9.47
C PRO A 88 2.83 16.12 -9.61
N MET A 89 2.07 15.35 -10.38
CA MET A 89 2.12 13.89 -10.34
C MET A 89 3.46 13.32 -10.82
N PRO A 90 4.03 13.74 -11.97
CA PRO A 90 5.33 13.23 -12.44
C PRO A 90 6.46 13.49 -11.44
N ILE A 91 6.44 14.67 -10.81
CA ILE A 91 7.45 15.07 -9.82
C ILE A 91 7.31 14.22 -8.57
N THR A 92 6.08 14.06 -8.06
CA THR A 92 5.81 13.23 -6.87
C THR A 92 6.21 11.77 -7.11
N PHE A 93 6.02 11.23 -8.32
CA PHE A 93 6.49 9.89 -8.66
C PHE A 93 8.01 9.77 -8.71
N CYS A 94 8.69 10.74 -9.31
CA CYS A 94 10.17 10.75 -9.34
C CYS A 94 10.74 10.79 -7.92
N THR A 95 10.14 11.59 -7.04
CA THR A 95 10.62 11.76 -5.67
C THR A 95 10.31 10.55 -4.81
N ALA A 96 9.15 9.91 -5.00
CA ALA A 96 8.86 8.60 -4.44
C ALA A 96 9.92 7.57 -4.83
N THR A 97 10.28 7.53 -6.11
CA THR A 97 11.31 6.60 -6.61
C THR A 97 12.64 6.78 -5.89
N ILE A 98 13.09 8.02 -5.76
CA ILE A 98 14.32 8.36 -5.04
C ILE A 98 14.20 8.01 -3.55
N ALA A 99 13.09 8.37 -2.90
CA ALA A 99 12.84 8.08 -1.48
C ALA A 99 12.90 6.58 -1.19
N HIS A 100 12.22 5.75 -1.98
CA HIS A 100 12.25 4.30 -1.84
C HIS A 100 13.66 3.74 -2.05
N GLN A 101 14.41 4.27 -3.01
CA GLN A 101 15.78 3.82 -3.28
C GLN A 101 16.74 4.14 -2.13
N LEU A 102 16.55 5.28 -1.47
CA LEU A 102 17.36 5.69 -0.32
C LEU A 102 16.97 4.97 0.98
N ASN A 103 15.73 4.46 1.05
CA ASN A 103 15.20 3.73 2.20
C ASN A 103 15.07 2.23 1.94
N ILE A 104 15.85 1.67 1.00
CA ILE A 104 15.78 0.26 0.64
C ILE A 104 16.03 -0.67 1.84
N ASP A 105 16.99 -0.30 2.71
CA ASP A 105 17.37 -1.10 3.89
C ASP A 105 16.67 -0.65 5.17
N LYS A 106 15.72 0.30 5.08
CA LYS A 106 15.08 0.92 6.25
C LYS A 106 13.63 0.50 6.46
N VAL A 107 13.05 -0.28 5.54
CA VAL A 107 11.70 -0.79 5.72
C VAL A 107 11.64 -1.77 6.90
N ILE A 108 10.57 -1.70 7.66
CA ILE A 108 10.29 -2.67 8.73
C ILE A 108 8.89 -3.26 8.55
N PRO A 109 8.62 -4.48 9.05
CA PRO A 109 7.26 -4.98 9.15
C PRO A 109 6.37 -4.02 9.93
N THR A 110 5.13 -3.81 9.48
CA THR A 110 4.18 -2.94 10.20
C THR A 110 3.80 -3.51 11.57
N GLU A 111 3.82 -4.84 11.72
CA GLU A 111 3.77 -5.53 13.02
C GLU A 111 4.87 -6.60 13.08
N PRO A 112 5.40 -6.92 14.28
CA PRO A 112 6.47 -7.91 14.43
C PRO A 112 6.16 -9.30 13.85
N ASN A 113 4.88 -9.67 13.78
CA ASN A 113 4.40 -10.99 13.37
C ASN A 113 3.82 -11.04 11.93
N VAL A 114 3.73 -9.91 11.20
CA VAL A 114 3.15 -9.86 9.84
C VAL A 114 3.73 -10.93 8.93
N VAL A 115 5.07 -11.04 8.89
CA VAL A 115 5.78 -11.96 8.00
C VAL A 115 5.49 -13.41 8.37
N SER A 116 5.55 -13.72 9.67
CA SER A 116 5.18 -15.03 10.21
C SER A 116 3.75 -15.40 9.83
N ILE A 117 2.80 -14.47 9.97
CA ILE A 117 1.38 -14.72 9.69
C ILE A 117 1.15 -15.00 8.21
N ILE A 118 1.72 -14.21 7.30
CA ILE A 118 1.60 -14.47 5.86
C ILE A 118 2.19 -15.84 5.50
N ASN A 119 3.34 -16.20 6.09
CA ASN A 119 3.95 -17.50 5.87
C ASN A 119 3.10 -18.66 6.42
N ARG A 120 2.47 -18.48 7.60
CA ARG A 120 1.54 -19.45 8.18
C ARG A 120 0.28 -19.61 7.33
N MET A 121 -0.32 -18.54 6.83
CA MET A 121 -1.46 -18.62 5.89
C MET A 121 -1.11 -19.47 4.65
N ARG A 122 0.12 -19.34 4.14
CA ARG A 122 0.58 -20.13 3.00
C ARG A 122 0.83 -21.59 3.34
N ALA A 123 1.44 -21.86 4.49
CA ALA A 123 1.88 -23.21 4.87
C ALA A 123 0.77 -24.03 5.51
N GLU A 124 0.02 -23.44 6.44
CA GLU A 124 -1.02 -24.09 7.25
C GLU A 124 -2.37 -24.10 6.52
N LEU A 125 -2.73 -22.98 5.87
CA LEU A 125 -4.03 -22.80 5.21
C LEU A 125 -3.97 -22.94 3.68
N GLN A 126 -2.78 -23.22 3.12
CA GLN A 126 -2.57 -23.35 1.67
C GLN A 126 -3.06 -22.15 0.83
N ILE A 127 -3.16 -20.97 1.44
CA ILE A 127 -3.61 -19.74 0.78
C ILE A 127 -2.50 -19.21 -0.12
N LYS A 128 -2.87 -18.82 -1.34
CA LYS A 128 -1.93 -18.17 -2.27
C LYS A 128 -1.91 -16.68 -1.94
N CYS A 129 -0.77 -16.15 -1.52
CA CYS A 129 -0.63 -14.73 -1.19
C CYS A 129 0.15 -13.98 -2.27
N ILE A 130 -0.39 -12.86 -2.73
CA ILE A 130 0.25 -11.89 -3.63
C ILE A 130 0.27 -10.50 -3.02
N ALA A 131 1.18 -9.64 -3.44
CA ALA A 131 1.11 -8.21 -3.15
C ALA A 131 0.19 -7.50 -4.16
N LEU A 132 -0.59 -6.53 -3.70
CA LEU A 132 -1.42 -5.63 -4.51
C LEU A 132 -1.16 -4.18 -4.11
N THR A 133 -0.18 -3.56 -4.75
CA THR A 133 0.38 -2.27 -4.32
C THR A 133 0.06 -1.15 -5.29
N SER A 134 -0.14 0.06 -4.74
CA SER A 134 -0.25 1.29 -5.53
C SER A 134 1.10 1.75 -6.11
N ARG A 135 2.23 1.18 -5.65
CA ARG A 135 3.56 1.47 -6.19
C ARG A 135 3.64 1.27 -7.69
N THR A 136 4.52 2.02 -8.32
CA THR A 136 4.81 1.91 -9.74
C THR A 136 5.66 0.67 -10.02
N HIS A 137 5.52 0.12 -11.23
CA HIS A 137 6.36 -0.99 -11.67
C HIS A 137 7.86 -0.66 -11.69
N ALA A 138 8.22 0.62 -11.87
CA ALA A 138 9.60 1.09 -11.77
C ALA A 138 10.23 0.84 -10.39
N LEU A 139 9.41 0.68 -9.35
CA LEU A 139 9.86 0.34 -8.00
C LEU A 139 9.96 -1.17 -7.76
N SER A 140 9.74 -2.02 -8.77
CA SER A 140 9.59 -3.46 -8.53
C SER A 140 10.84 -4.12 -7.94
N GLU A 141 12.02 -3.80 -8.48
CA GLU A 141 13.28 -4.33 -7.94
C GLU A 141 13.57 -3.84 -6.51
N ILE A 142 13.28 -2.57 -6.23
CA ILE A 142 13.45 -1.99 -4.89
C ILE A 142 12.46 -2.64 -3.92
N THR A 143 11.20 -2.79 -4.33
CA THR A 143 10.14 -3.44 -3.54
C THR A 143 10.50 -4.89 -3.23
N GLN A 144 11.01 -5.63 -4.20
CA GLN A 144 11.47 -7.00 -3.98
C GLN A 144 12.62 -7.06 -2.97
N LYS A 145 13.63 -6.19 -3.08
CA LYS A 145 14.73 -6.11 -2.12
C LYS A 145 14.24 -5.77 -0.71
N GLN A 146 13.31 -4.82 -0.59
CA GLN A 146 12.66 -4.45 0.66
C GLN A 146 11.91 -5.61 1.31
N LEU A 147 11.14 -6.38 0.53
CA LEU A 147 10.42 -7.56 1.03
C LEU A 147 11.39 -8.66 1.48
N ILE A 148 12.45 -8.93 0.70
CA ILE A 148 13.49 -9.89 1.08
C ILE A 148 14.20 -9.47 2.36
N ALA A 149 14.50 -8.18 2.54
CA ALA A 149 15.17 -7.65 3.72
C ALA A 149 14.38 -7.91 5.01
N ILE A 150 13.04 -7.93 4.95
CA ILE A 150 12.19 -8.28 6.09
C ILE A 150 11.86 -9.78 6.17
N GLY A 151 12.45 -10.61 5.31
CA GLY A 151 12.22 -12.06 5.28
C GLY A 151 10.90 -12.48 4.64
N LEU A 152 10.31 -11.64 3.79
CA LEU A 152 9.05 -11.93 3.10
C LEU A 152 9.25 -12.10 1.59
N THR A 153 8.65 -13.14 1.04
CA THR A 153 8.46 -13.32 -0.41
C THR A 153 7.01 -13.70 -0.65
N PHE A 154 6.36 -13.10 -1.64
CA PHE A 154 5.01 -13.52 -2.03
C PHE A 154 5.08 -14.77 -2.91
N CYS A 155 3.98 -15.50 -2.96
CA CYS A 155 3.86 -16.67 -3.83
C CYS A 155 3.50 -16.21 -5.24
N CYS A 156 4.03 -16.89 -6.24
CA CYS A 156 3.56 -16.75 -7.60
C CYS A 156 2.47 -17.81 -7.88
N PRO A 157 1.17 -17.45 -7.87
CA PRO A 157 0.12 -18.38 -8.25
C PRO A 157 0.03 -18.60 -9.77
N TRP A 158 0.70 -17.77 -10.58
CA TRP A 158 0.66 -17.85 -12.04
C TRP A 158 2.07 -17.75 -12.62
N PRO A 159 2.73 -18.89 -12.93
CA PRO A 159 4.06 -18.87 -13.50
C PRO A 159 4.07 -18.21 -14.89
N GLY A 160 5.25 -17.76 -15.32
CA GLY A 160 5.50 -17.19 -16.64
C GLY A 160 6.13 -15.81 -16.57
N ASP A 161 6.07 -15.12 -17.70
CA ASP A 161 6.61 -13.78 -17.84
C ASP A 161 5.68 -12.70 -17.25
N GLU A 162 6.25 -11.53 -17.08
CA GLU A 162 5.55 -10.32 -16.67
C GLU A 162 4.32 -10.05 -17.54
N LYS A 163 3.19 -9.70 -16.91
CA LYS A 163 1.91 -9.49 -17.59
C LYS A 163 1.41 -8.05 -17.43
N PRO A 164 1.22 -7.29 -18.51
CA PRO A 164 0.57 -5.99 -18.43
C PRO A 164 -0.92 -6.17 -18.14
N LEU A 165 -1.45 -5.45 -17.16
CA LEU A 165 -2.83 -5.61 -16.68
C LEU A 165 -3.76 -4.47 -17.11
N ASN A 166 -3.25 -3.25 -17.28
CA ASN A 166 -4.09 -2.15 -17.73
C ASN A 166 -3.29 -1.31 -18.73
N MET A 167 -3.77 -1.29 -19.98
CA MET A 167 -3.03 -0.75 -21.13
C MET A 167 -3.33 0.72 -21.40
N ASP A 168 -4.40 1.28 -20.84
CA ASP A 168 -4.91 2.61 -21.22
C ASP A 168 -4.33 3.75 -20.36
N ARG A 169 -3.17 3.54 -19.74
CA ARG A 169 -2.54 4.51 -18.85
C ARG A 169 -1.07 4.73 -19.21
N ILE A 170 -0.62 5.96 -18.98
CA ILE A 170 0.79 6.38 -19.10
C ILE A 170 1.69 5.46 -18.27
N TRP A 171 1.25 5.15 -17.04
CA TRP A 171 1.91 4.19 -16.17
C TRP A 171 1.14 2.86 -16.20
N LYS A 172 1.74 1.85 -16.82
CA LYS A 172 1.12 0.53 -16.97
C LYS A 172 1.07 -0.18 -15.63
N ALA A 173 -0.09 -0.78 -15.34
CA ALA A 173 -0.21 -1.73 -14.25
C ALA A 173 0.34 -3.07 -14.70
N VAL A 174 1.06 -3.77 -13.82
CA VAL A 174 1.84 -4.96 -14.18
C VAL A 174 1.70 -6.01 -13.08
N PHE A 175 1.50 -7.27 -13.47
CA PHE A 175 1.77 -8.40 -12.61
C PHE A 175 3.16 -8.94 -12.89
N LYS A 176 3.99 -9.05 -11.85
CA LYS A 176 5.35 -9.57 -11.93
C LYS A 176 5.41 -10.93 -11.23
N PRO A 177 5.38 -12.04 -11.99
CA PRO A 177 5.41 -13.39 -11.41
C PRO A 177 6.62 -13.64 -10.51
N SER A 178 7.78 -13.06 -10.83
CA SER A 178 9.04 -13.32 -10.11
C SER A 178 9.06 -12.86 -8.66
N ASP A 179 8.21 -11.90 -8.28
CA ASP A 179 8.09 -11.40 -6.90
C ASP A 179 6.67 -11.56 -6.32
N GLY A 180 5.75 -12.18 -7.07
CA GLY A 180 4.36 -12.38 -6.65
C GLY A 180 3.60 -11.07 -6.43
N SER A 181 3.95 -9.99 -7.14
CA SER A 181 3.39 -8.66 -6.90
C SER A 181 2.63 -8.10 -8.10
N VAL A 182 1.53 -7.41 -7.79
CA VAL A 182 0.75 -6.60 -8.72
C VAL A 182 1.01 -5.14 -8.44
N TYR A 183 1.67 -4.48 -9.38
CA TYR A 183 1.97 -3.05 -9.36
C TYR A 183 0.87 -2.29 -10.08
N CYS A 184 0.01 -1.59 -9.32
CA CYS A 184 -1.09 -0.82 -9.89
C CYS A 184 -0.63 0.50 -10.50
N SER A 185 0.56 1.01 -10.15
CA SER A 185 1.11 2.27 -10.67
C SER A 185 0.17 3.46 -10.49
N GLY A 186 -0.36 3.64 -9.26
CA GLY A 186 -1.40 4.64 -8.96
C GLY A 186 -2.79 4.32 -9.54
N GLY A 187 -2.93 3.14 -10.14
CA GLY A 187 -4.15 2.60 -10.73
C GLY A 187 -5.29 2.34 -9.75
N ASN A 188 -6.48 2.11 -10.28
CA ASN A 188 -7.56 1.55 -9.47
C ASN A 188 -7.24 0.07 -9.19
N LYS A 189 -6.87 -0.27 -7.95
CA LYS A 189 -6.55 -1.64 -7.52
C LYS A 189 -7.62 -2.67 -7.89
N GLY A 190 -8.90 -2.30 -7.83
CA GLY A 190 -10.02 -3.16 -8.20
C GLY A 190 -10.01 -3.52 -9.69
N GLU A 191 -9.90 -2.53 -10.56
CA GLU A 191 -9.83 -2.76 -12.01
C GLU A 191 -8.54 -3.51 -12.40
N THR A 192 -7.42 -3.22 -11.74
CA THR A 192 -6.16 -3.96 -11.94
C THR A 192 -6.29 -5.43 -11.54
N LEU A 193 -6.86 -5.72 -10.36
CA LEU A 193 -7.09 -7.08 -9.88
C LEU A 193 -8.05 -7.84 -10.81
N VAL A 194 -9.15 -7.20 -11.23
CA VAL A 194 -10.08 -7.79 -12.20
C VAL A 194 -9.38 -8.15 -13.51
N SER A 195 -8.51 -7.27 -14.01
CA SER A 195 -7.78 -7.56 -15.25
C SER A 195 -6.89 -8.79 -15.10
N LEU A 196 -6.16 -8.90 -13.99
CA LEU A 196 -5.36 -10.10 -13.68
C LEU A 196 -6.23 -11.36 -13.61
N LEU A 197 -7.36 -11.28 -12.91
CA LEU A 197 -8.30 -12.41 -12.78
C LEU A 197 -8.87 -12.83 -14.14
N LYS A 198 -9.18 -11.88 -15.03
CA LYS A 198 -9.63 -12.18 -16.39
C LYS A 198 -8.53 -12.83 -17.24
N GLN A 199 -7.32 -12.27 -17.22
CA GLN A 199 -6.18 -12.84 -17.96
C GLN A 199 -5.80 -14.24 -17.51
N THR A 200 -6.07 -14.57 -16.25
CA THR A 200 -5.81 -15.89 -15.67
C THR A 200 -7.04 -16.79 -15.66
N ASN A 201 -8.16 -16.36 -16.25
CA ASN A 201 -9.45 -17.03 -16.21
C ASN A 201 -9.93 -17.39 -14.79
N CYS A 202 -9.48 -16.65 -13.78
CA CYS A 202 -9.71 -16.91 -12.35
C CYS A 202 -9.20 -18.31 -11.92
N MET A 203 -8.13 -18.81 -12.54
CA MET A 203 -7.60 -20.16 -12.29
C MET A 203 -6.22 -20.10 -11.67
N ILE A 204 -5.96 -20.77 -10.55
CA ILE A 204 -4.62 -20.99 -9.99
C ILE A 204 -4.34 -22.48 -10.00
N ASP A 205 -3.18 -22.90 -10.49
CA ASP A 205 -2.79 -24.32 -10.58
C ASP A 205 -3.88 -25.22 -11.21
N GLY A 206 -4.56 -24.71 -12.26
CA GLY A 206 -5.64 -25.42 -12.94
C GLY A 206 -6.95 -25.54 -12.16
N LYS A 207 -7.11 -24.84 -11.04
CA LYS A 207 -8.34 -24.80 -10.23
C LYS A 207 -8.94 -23.40 -10.19
N LYS A 208 -10.26 -23.31 -10.20
CA LYS A 208 -10.97 -22.02 -10.12
C LYS A 208 -10.84 -21.44 -8.71
N ILE A 209 -10.54 -20.15 -8.60
CA ILE A 209 -10.55 -19.42 -7.33
C ILE A 209 -11.98 -19.40 -6.79
N ASN A 210 -12.13 -19.83 -5.54
CA ASN A 210 -13.41 -19.78 -4.82
C ASN A 210 -13.54 -18.51 -3.98
N THR A 211 -12.43 -18.06 -3.38
CA THR A 211 -12.42 -16.95 -2.43
C THR A 211 -11.25 -16.01 -2.72
N ILE A 212 -11.53 -14.72 -2.69
CA ILE A 212 -10.54 -13.65 -2.76
C ILE A 212 -10.57 -12.92 -1.42
N ILE A 213 -9.42 -12.87 -0.76
CA ILE A 213 -9.20 -12.12 0.47
C ILE A 213 -8.37 -10.89 0.10
N VAL A 214 -8.76 -9.72 0.61
CA VAL A 214 -7.98 -8.50 0.45
C VAL A 214 -7.81 -7.83 1.81
N ILE A 215 -6.57 -7.45 2.13
CA ILE A 215 -6.25 -6.64 3.30
C ILE A 215 -5.53 -5.37 2.85
N ASP A 216 -6.03 -4.22 3.32
CA ASP A 216 -5.54 -2.89 2.97
C ASP A 216 -5.83 -1.93 4.13
N ASN A 217 -4.93 -0.98 4.39
CA ASN A 217 -5.11 0.02 5.44
C ASN A 217 -6.10 1.14 5.02
N ASP A 218 -6.35 1.31 3.72
CA ASP A 218 -7.25 2.30 3.15
C ASP A 218 -8.56 1.67 2.66
N GLN A 219 -9.65 1.98 3.39
CA GLN A 219 -10.99 1.51 3.06
C GLN A 219 -11.44 1.90 1.64
N ARG A 220 -10.95 3.02 1.09
CA ARG A 220 -11.27 3.46 -0.28
C ARG A 220 -10.78 2.45 -1.32
N HIS A 221 -9.64 1.80 -1.09
CA HIS A 221 -9.13 0.76 -1.96
C HIS A 221 -10.00 -0.49 -1.94
N LEU A 222 -10.45 -0.91 -0.75
CA LEU A 222 -11.35 -2.06 -0.59
C LEU A 222 -12.71 -1.83 -1.25
N ILE A 223 -13.30 -0.63 -1.12
CA ILE A 223 -14.54 -0.26 -1.80
C ILE A 223 -14.37 -0.36 -3.32
N ARG A 224 -13.27 0.19 -3.87
CA ARG A 224 -12.99 0.12 -5.31
C ARG A 224 -12.84 -1.33 -5.81
N ILE A 225 -12.25 -2.21 -4.99
CA ILE A 225 -12.13 -3.62 -5.31
C ILE A 225 -13.51 -4.28 -5.32
N LYS A 226 -14.33 -4.04 -4.29
CA LYS A 226 -15.71 -4.54 -4.22
C LYS A 226 -16.51 -4.15 -5.47
N ASP A 227 -16.48 -2.88 -5.81
CA ASP A 227 -17.24 -2.33 -6.92
C ASP A 227 -16.78 -2.93 -8.25
N ALA A 228 -15.47 -3.08 -8.46
CA ALA A 228 -14.92 -3.70 -9.67
C ALA A 228 -15.28 -5.19 -9.77
N ILE A 229 -15.13 -5.96 -8.69
CA ILE A 229 -15.48 -7.38 -8.64
C ILE A 229 -16.96 -7.59 -8.97
N ALA A 230 -17.85 -6.78 -8.39
CA ALA A 230 -19.28 -6.82 -8.66
C ALA A 230 -19.61 -6.41 -10.10
N LYS A 231 -19.08 -5.27 -10.57
CA LYS A 231 -19.27 -4.75 -11.93
C LYS A 231 -18.89 -5.77 -13.01
N HIS A 232 -17.84 -6.55 -12.77
CA HIS A 232 -17.32 -7.53 -13.73
C HIS A 232 -17.79 -8.97 -13.47
N ASN A 233 -18.73 -9.17 -12.54
CA ASN A 233 -19.32 -10.47 -12.20
C ASN A 233 -18.27 -11.56 -11.93
N ILE A 234 -17.20 -11.23 -11.18
CA ILE A 234 -16.18 -12.23 -10.84
C ILE A 234 -16.81 -13.28 -9.91
N PRO A 235 -16.79 -14.57 -10.29
CA PRO A 235 -17.53 -15.62 -9.58
C PRO A 235 -16.71 -16.19 -8.41
N ALA A 236 -16.33 -15.33 -7.47
CA ALA A 236 -15.61 -15.69 -6.26
C ALA A 236 -16.20 -14.96 -5.05
N ASN A 237 -16.17 -15.62 -3.90
CA ASN A 237 -16.47 -14.98 -2.63
C ASN A 237 -15.42 -13.92 -2.34
N LEU A 238 -15.82 -12.82 -1.72
CA LEU A 238 -14.94 -11.70 -1.44
C LEU A 238 -14.88 -11.43 0.06
N MET A 239 -13.67 -11.33 0.60
CA MET A 239 -13.42 -10.96 1.98
C MET A 239 -12.52 -9.73 2.02
N LEU A 240 -13.01 -8.66 2.63
CA LEU A 240 -12.33 -7.36 2.66
C LEU A 240 -12.01 -6.98 4.10
N PHE A 241 -10.73 -6.78 4.37
CA PHE A 241 -10.23 -6.46 5.70
C PHE A 241 -9.58 -5.09 5.70
N THR A 242 -10.20 -4.13 6.38
CA THR A 242 -9.57 -2.83 6.63
C THR A 242 -8.61 -2.97 7.80
N TYR A 243 -7.32 -2.82 7.55
CA TYR A 243 -6.29 -2.89 8.58
C TYR A 243 -6.15 -1.54 9.30
N LYS A 244 -6.32 -1.53 10.62
CA LYS A 244 -6.22 -0.34 11.47
C LYS A 244 -5.41 -0.65 12.74
N PRO A 245 -4.07 -0.58 12.69
CA PRO A 245 -3.25 -0.90 13.85
C PRO A 245 -3.62 -0.01 15.03
N HIS A 246 -3.71 -0.59 16.22
CA HIS A 246 -3.94 0.16 17.47
C HIS A 246 -2.84 1.19 17.78
N ILE A 247 -1.68 1.07 17.13
CA ILE A 247 -0.53 1.94 17.32
C ILE A 247 -0.19 2.59 15.97
N LEU A 248 -0.93 3.64 15.63
CA LEU A 248 -0.37 4.67 14.75
C LEU A 248 -0.07 5.86 15.65
N ASN A 249 1.10 5.84 16.28
CA ASN A 249 1.75 7.08 16.65
C ASN A 249 2.04 7.79 15.32
N GLN A 250 1.07 8.55 14.83
CA GLN A 250 1.26 9.42 13.69
C GLN A 250 2.47 10.28 14.01
N SER A 251 3.52 10.11 13.22
CA SER A 251 4.79 10.79 13.43
C SER A 251 4.51 12.28 13.54
N GLN A 252 5.04 12.90 14.60
CA GLN A 252 5.28 14.33 14.61
C GLN A 252 5.94 14.73 13.28
N ALA A 253 5.59 15.89 12.75
CA ALA A 253 6.14 16.41 11.51
C ALA A 253 7.66 16.19 11.47
N ASN A 254 8.15 15.35 10.53
CA ASN A 254 9.57 15.09 10.40
C ASN A 254 10.21 16.30 9.72
N PRO A 255 11.08 17.08 10.39
CA PRO A 255 11.67 18.30 9.82
C PRO A 255 12.53 18.00 8.58
N ILE A 256 13.06 16.78 8.44
CA ILE A 256 13.79 16.36 7.25
C ILE A 256 12.82 16.16 6.09
N ALA A 257 11.68 15.51 6.33
CA ALA A 257 10.67 15.29 5.29
C ALA A 257 10.16 16.63 4.75
N GLU A 258 9.91 17.61 5.63
CA GLU A 258 9.51 18.97 5.24
C GLU A 258 10.59 19.67 4.41
N LYS A 259 11.86 19.62 4.83
CA LYS A 259 12.98 20.18 4.06
C LYS A 259 13.11 19.55 2.67
N VAL A 260 12.98 18.22 2.58
CA VAL A 260 13.01 17.51 1.30
C VAL A 260 11.82 17.94 0.44
N THR A 261 10.60 17.98 0.98
CA THR A 261 9.42 18.45 0.25
C THR A 261 9.59 19.88 -0.25
N ASN A 262 10.08 20.81 0.57
CA ASN A 262 10.31 22.19 0.18
C ASN A 262 11.38 22.31 -0.91
N PHE A 263 12.51 21.59 -0.77
CA PHE A 263 13.52 21.52 -1.81
C PHE A 263 12.95 21.02 -3.14
N LEU A 264 12.09 20.00 -3.11
CA LEU A 264 11.42 19.47 -4.29
C LEU A 264 10.42 20.45 -4.90
N VAL A 265 9.70 21.23 -4.08
CA VAL A 265 8.81 22.30 -4.56
C VAL A 265 9.62 23.40 -5.23
N ASP A 266 10.72 23.83 -4.63
CA ASP A 266 11.59 24.87 -5.21
C ASP A 266 12.22 24.39 -6.51
N MET A 267 12.70 23.15 -6.54
CA MET A 267 13.17 22.51 -7.77
C MET A 267 12.07 22.41 -8.81
N ALA A 268 10.85 22.01 -8.44
CA ALA A 268 9.72 21.87 -9.35
C ALA A 268 9.34 23.21 -9.99
N LYS A 269 9.36 24.29 -9.22
CA LYS A 269 9.11 25.65 -9.72
C LYS A 269 10.20 26.10 -10.68
N GLN A 270 11.46 26.04 -10.24
CA GLN A 270 12.63 26.37 -11.09
C GLN A 270 12.67 25.52 -12.35
N SER A 271 12.26 24.27 -12.23
CA SER A 271 12.23 23.35 -13.35
C SER A 271 10.98 23.59 -14.19
N GLN A 272 9.79 23.94 -13.71
CA GLN A 272 8.67 24.33 -14.59
C GLN A 272 9.03 25.54 -15.47
N ASP A 273 9.84 26.46 -14.94
CA ASP A 273 10.40 27.58 -15.70
C ASP A 273 11.45 27.14 -16.76
N ALA A 274 12.09 25.97 -16.59
CA ALA A 274 13.13 25.42 -17.46
C ALA A 274 12.73 24.18 -18.30
N ILE A 275 11.69 23.45 -17.89
CA ILE A 275 11.31 22.08 -18.31
C ILE A 275 10.45 22.10 -19.57
N ILE A 276 9.75 23.19 -19.87
CA ILE A 276 9.07 23.30 -21.17
C ILE A 276 10.09 23.23 -22.33
N LYS A 277 11.39 23.50 -22.08
CA LYS A 277 12.40 23.58 -23.15
C LYS A 277 13.52 22.55 -23.11
N ASP A 278 13.93 21.98 -21.97
CA ASP A 278 15.22 21.26 -21.88
C ASP A 278 15.18 19.88 -21.18
N ALA A 279 14.08 19.53 -20.50
CA ALA A 279 14.05 18.39 -19.56
C ALA A 279 14.01 17.00 -20.20
N TYR A 280 13.60 16.92 -21.46
CA TYR A 280 13.57 15.65 -22.18
C TYR A 280 14.95 15.27 -22.75
N GLU A 281 15.90 16.22 -22.86
CA GLU A 281 17.11 16.03 -23.67
C GLU A 281 18.42 15.84 -22.89
N LYS A 282 18.55 16.21 -21.59
CA LYS A 282 19.90 16.43 -20.98
C LYS A 282 20.26 15.76 -19.65
N GLY A 283 19.55 14.76 -19.14
CA GLY A 283 20.10 13.90 -18.07
C GLY A 283 20.41 14.56 -16.71
N ILE A 284 19.80 15.71 -16.40
CA ILE A 284 19.99 16.52 -15.17
C ILE A 284 19.62 15.78 -13.86
N ILE A 285 19.03 14.59 -13.94
CA ILE A 285 18.54 13.81 -12.79
C ILE A 285 19.69 13.32 -11.87
N GLN A 286 20.88 13.03 -12.41
CA GLN A 286 21.96 12.42 -11.62
C GLN A 286 22.61 13.35 -10.57
N GLY A 287 22.91 14.61 -10.92
CA GLY A 287 23.51 15.56 -9.95
C GLY A 287 22.56 15.94 -8.81
N LYS A 288 21.25 15.93 -9.09
CA LYS A 288 20.20 16.27 -8.11
C LYS A 288 19.96 15.15 -7.09
N ILE A 289 20.20 13.89 -7.46
CA ILE A 289 20.17 12.75 -6.53
C ILE A 289 21.25 12.89 -5.45
N GLN A 290 22.43 13.42 -5.79
CA GLN A 290 23.52 13.62 -4.84
C GLN A 290 23.17 14.68 -3.79
N ALA A 291 22.55 15.79 -4.18
CA ALA A 291 22.08 16.82 -3.24
C ALA A 291 21.02 16.28 -2.25
N ILE A 292 20.09 15.44 -2.73
CA ILE A 292 19.09 14.79 -1.86
C ILE A 292 19.78 13.86 -0.86
N ARG A 293 20.81 13.11 -1.28
CA ARG A 293 21.61 12.26 -0.38
C ARG A 293 22.29 13.07 0.72
N GLU A 294 22.84 14.24 0.40
CA GLU A 294 23.48 15.13 1.39
C GLU A 294 22.48 15.69 2.41
N ILE A 295 21.28 16.08 1.96
CA ILE A 295 20.19 16.53 2.86
C ILE A 295 19.80 15.40 3.84
N LEU A 296 19.67 14.17 3.35
CA LEU A 296 19.28 13.01 4.15
C LEU A 296 20.42 12.49 5.05
N ALA A 297 21.68 12.71 4.68
CA ALA A 297 22.84 12.36 5.49
C ALA A 297 23.09 13.35 6.65
N THR A 298 22.39 14.48 6.69
CA THR A 298 22.55 15.48 7.74
C THR A 298 21.89 14.98 9.04
N PRO A 299 22.65 14.76 10.14
CA PRO A 299 22.09 14.25 11.38
C PRO A 299 21.03 15.19 11.94
N SER A 300 19.85 14.67 12.27
CA SER A 300 18.84 15.40 13.05
C SER A 300 19.48 15.88 14.35
N ARG A 301 19.79 17.18 14.45
CA ARG A 301 20.18 17.78 15.74
C ARG A 301 19.07 17.43 16.72
N LYS A 302 19.44 16.73 17.81
CA LYS A 302 18.53 16.44 18.93
C LYS A 302 17.82 17.72 19.32
N ILE A 303 16.53 17.81 19.00
CA ILE A 303 15.68 18.88 19.50
C ILE A 303 15.52 18.56 20.98
N ASN A 304 16.22 19.30 21.83
CA ASN A 304 15.97 19.25 23.27
C ASN A 304 14.50 19.62 23.48
N HIS A 305 13.72 18.68 24.03
CA HIS A 305 12.38 18.95 24.51
C HIS A 305 12.45 19.94 25.68
N ARG A 306 12.52 21.24 25.37
CA ARG A 306 12.03 22.28 26.27
C ARG A 306 10.51 22.25 26.12
N THR A 307 9.84 21.84 27.19
CA THR A 307 8.42 22.09 27.44
C THR A 307 8.10 23.55 27.12
N LEU A 308 7.49 23.78 25.96
CA LEU A 308 6.83 25.04 25.65
C LEU A 308 5.51 25.04 26.42
N SER A 309 5.48 25.80 27.51
CA SER A 309 4.23 26.23 28.14
C SER A 309 3.39 26.95 27.08
N THR A 310 2.16 26.48 26.88
CA THR A 310 1.15 27.12 26.05
C THR A 310 0.92 28.57 26.52
N PRO A 311 0.92 29.57 25.63
CA PRO A 311 0.45 30.90 25.99
C PRO A 311 -1.07 30.85 26.20
N SER A 312 -1.52 31.34 27.36
CA SER A 312 -2.94 31.58 27.63
C SER A 312 -3.49 32.63 26.66
N LEU A 313 -4.60 32.31 26.01
CA LEU A 313 -5.37 33.25 25.18
C LEU A 313 -5.88 34.43 26.02
N PRO A 314 -5.91 35.66 25.48
CA PRO A 314 -6.48 36.80 26.19
C PRO A 314 -8.00 36.67 26.27
N ASN A 315 -8.53 36.93 27.47
CA ASN A 315 -9.96 37.06 27.73
C ASN A 315 -10.54 38.19 26.88
N VAL A 316 -11.43 37.85 25.95
CA VAL A 316 -12.30 38.81 25.29
C VAL A 316 -13.46 39.11 26.25
N GLN A 317 -13.45 40.30 26.85
CA GLN A 317 -14.63 40.84 27.50
C GLN A 317 -15.62 41.28 26.42
N VAL A 318 -16.81 40.70 26.46
CA VAL A 318 -17.97 41.15 25.69
C VAL A 318 -18.59 42.32 26.46
N ASN A 319 -18.62 43.49 25.83
CA ASN A 319 -19.53 44.59 26.19
C ASN A 319 -20.78 44.50 25.31
#